data_AF-A0A133V5D5-F1
#
_entry.id   AF-A0A133V5D5-F1
#
_cell.length_a   1.000
_cell.length_b   1.000
_cell.length_c   1.000
_cell.angle_alpha   90.00
_cell.angle_beta   90.00
_cell.angle_gamma   90.00
#
_symmetry.space_group_name_H-M   'P 1'
#
loop_
_entity.id
_entity.type
_entity.pdbx_description
1 polymer ?
#
loop_
_entity_poly.entity_id
_entity_poly.type
_entity_poly.pdbx_seq_one_letter_code
_entity_poly.pdbx_strand_id
1 'polypeptide(L)'
;MVKSDVTCSVPGCDNTLTEEQMKKKMAVCSSCEAAKMHLCESCGKKLAQERIESGATLCRECELNPSDLNELGEAETEVLEYEGEYESEEFMV
;
A
#
# COMPACT_ATOMS: atom_id res chain seq x y z
N MET A 1 24.74 22.44 -23.37
CA MET A 1 24.34 21.98 -22.01
C MET A 1 23.06 21.19 -22.18
N VAL A 2 23.11 19.87 -22.05
CA VAL A 2 21.90 19.05 -22.05
C VAL A 2 21.26 19.29 -20.69
N LYS A 3 20.14 20.04 -20.65
CA LYS A 3 19.31 20.07 -19.45
C LYS A 3 18.77 18.66 -19.30
N SER A 4 19.24 17.95 -18.28
CA SER A 4 18.66 16.67 -17.91
C SER A 4 17.36 16.99 -17.19
N ASP A 5 16.31 17.25 -17.96
CA ASP A 5 14.96 17.40 -17.45
C ASP A 5 14.51 16.03 -16.90
N VAL A 6 14.73 15.81 -15.59
CA VAL A 6 14.27 14.60 -14.90
C VAL A 6 12.77 14.72 -14.66
N THR A 7 12.00 13.82 -15.25
CA THR A 7 10.55 13.73 -15.07
C THR A 7 10.20 13.04 -13.75
N CYS A 8 9.00 13.35 -13.25
CA CYS A 8 8.43 12.69 -12.09
C CYS A 8 8.35 11.18 -12.32
N SER A 9 8.77 10.39 -11.34
CA SER A 9 8.71 8.93 -11.41
C SER A 9 7.29 8.37 -11.24
N VAL A 10 6.28 9.21 -10.94
CA VAL A 10 4.89 8.75 -10.78
C VAL A 10 4.31 8.39 -12.14
N PRO A 11 3.79 7.16 -12.32
CA PRO A 11 3.15 6.76 -13.57
C PRO A 11 1.93 7.65 -13.86
N GLY A 12 1.91 8.24 -15.06
CA GLY A 12 0.87 9.20 -15.47
C GLY A 12 1.14 10.65 -15.03
N CYS A 13 2.31 10.96 -14.48
CA CYS A 13 2.73 12.32 -14.18
C CYS A 13 3.85 12.78 -15.11
N ASP A 14 3.50 13.54 -16.16
CA ASP A 14 4.48 14.13 -17.09
C ASP A 14 5.14 15.42 -16.57
N ASN A 15 5.01 15.72 -15.28
CA ASN A 15 5.62 16.90 -14.68
C ASN A 15 7.13 16.72 -14.52
N THR A 16 7.90 17.74 -14.86
CA THR A 16 9.35 17.79 -14.64
C THR A 16 9.69 18.19 -13.21
N LEU A 17 10.73 17.58 -12.65
CA LEU A 17 11.30 17.98 -11.36
C LEU A 17 11.99 19.34 -11.50
N THR A 18 11.92 20.16 -10.46
CA THR A 18 12.71 21.41 -10.42
C THR A 18 14.16 21.12 -10.07
N GLU A 19 15.08 22.04 -10.39
CA GLU A 19 16.51 21.90 -10.04
C GLU A 19 16.74 21.64 -8.54
N GLU A 20 15.92 22.26 -7.68
CA GLU A 20 15.98 22.02 -6.23
C GLU A 20 15.60 20.59 -5.85
N GLN A 21 14.58 20.02 -6.49
CA GLN A 21 14.17 18.64 -6.29
C GLN A 21 15.21 17.65 -6.80
N MET A 22 15.83 17.94 -7.94
CA MET A 22 16.96 17.15 -8.45
C MET A 22 18.15 17.20 -7.50
N LYS A 23 18.51 18.39 -6.98
CA LYS A 23 19.59 18.55 -5.98
C LYS A 23 19.29 17.79 -4.69
N LYS A 24 18.03 17.74 -4.27
CA LYS A 24 17.56 17.00 -3.10
C LYS A 24 17.32 15.51 -3.37
N LYS A 25 17.58 15.02 -4.60
CA LYS A 25 17.30 13.64 -5.05
C LYS A 25 15.86 13.21 -4.78
N MET A 26 14.90 14.09 -5.07
CA MET A 26 13.48 13.77 -4.96
C MET A 26 13.04 13.01 -6.21
N ALA A 27 12.27 11.95 -6.00
CA ALA A 27 11.76 11.10 -7.09
C ALA A 27 10.47 11.64 -7.73
N VAL A 28 9.81 12.61 -7.09
CA VAL A 28 8.48 13.09 -7.51
C VAL A 28 8.41 14.61 -7.54
N CYS A 29 7.58 15.14 -8.42
CA CYS A 29 7.34 16.59 -8.52
C CYS A 29 6.61 17.12 -7.29
N SER A 30 6.62 18.44 -7.08
CA SER A 30 6.01 19.08 -5.89
C SER A 30 4.53 18.72 -5.68
N SER A 31 3.77 18.48 -6.75
CA SER A 31 2.37 18.06 -6.66
C SER A 31 2.21 16.64 -6.11
N CYS A 32 3.00 15.70 -6.62
CA CYS A 32 3.03 14.32 -6.14
C CYS A 32 3.66 14.21 -4.75
N GLU A 33 4.57 15.13 -4.42
CA GLU A 33 5.13 15.27 -3.07
C GLU A 33 4.06 15.70 -2.07
N ALA A 34 3.25 16.72 -2.43
CA ALA A 34 2.12 17.17 -1.62
C ALA A 34 1.07 16.07 -1.44
N ALA A 35 0.85 15.26 -2.47
CA ALA A 35 0.01 14.06 -2.42
C ALA A 35 0.68 12.86 -1.71
N LYS A 36 1.91 13.02 -1.19
CA LYS A 36 2.69 11.98 -0.49
C LYS A 36 2.94 10.69 -1.28
N MET A 37 2.89 10.74 -2.62
CA MET A 37 3.10 9.58 -3.50
C MET A 37 4.53 9.01 -3.49
N HIS A 38 5.44 9.67 -2.80
CA HIS A 38 6.82 9.21 -2.57
C HIS A 38 7.00 8.52 -1.22
N LEU A 39 5.94 8.43 -0.42
CA LEU A 39 5.94 7.80 0.89
C LEU A 39 5.11 6.51 0.85
N CYS A 40 5.52 5.54 1.65
CA CYS A 40 4.78 4.31 1.87
C CYS A 40 3.48 4.63 2.59
N GLU A 41 2.35 4.15 2.07
CA GLU A 41 1.03 4.36 2.71
C GLU A 41 0.95 3.72 4.11
N SER A 42 1.62 2.59 4.34
CA SER A 42 1.59 1.91 5.64
C SER A 42 2.48 2.56 6.70
N CYS A 43 3.76 2.83 6.38
CA CYS A 43 4.74 3.27 7.40
C CYS A 43 5.21 4.71 7.25
N GLY A 44 4.78 5.42 6.20
CA GLY A 44 5.20 6.81 5.93
C GLY A 44 6.68 6.96 5.57
N LYS A 45 7.44 5.87 5.39
CA LYS A 45 8.84 5.90 4.95
C LYS A 45 8.93 6.25 3.45
N LYS A 46 10.02 6.90 3.03
CA LYS A 46 10.27 7.18 1.60
C LYS A 46 10.39 5.88 0.80
N LEU A 47 9.64 5.80 -0.30
CA LEU A 47 9.73 4.75 -1.29
C LEU A 47 11.00 4.93 -2.15
N ALA A 48 11.56 3.80 -2.59
CA ALA A 48 12.63 3.82 -3.58
C ALA A 48 12.09 4.29 -4.93
N GLN A 49 12.91 4.99 -5.72
CA GLN A 49 12.50 5.52 -7.02
C GLN A 49 11.95 4.42 -7.94
N GLU A 50 12.65 3.29 -8.05
CA GLU A 50 12.25 2.11 -8.84
C GLU A 50 10.84 1.60 -8.48
N ARG A 51 10.43 1.76 -7.21
CA ARG A 51 9.11 1.35 -6.72
C ARG A 51 8.04 2.32 -7.15
N ILE A 52 8.34 3.62 -7.09
CA ILE A 52 7.44 4.68 -7.56
C ILE A 52 7.23 4.55 -9.07
N GLU A 53 8.30 4.29 -9.84
CA GLU A 53 8.24 4.04 -11.29
C GLU A 53 7.39 2.80 -11.64
N SER A 54 7.42 1.79 -10.77
CA SER A 54 6.57 0.60 -10.89
C SER A 54 5.12 0.82 -10.44
N GLY A 55 4.78 2.01 -9.91
CA GLY A 55 3.46 2.32 -9.37
C GLY A 55 3.16 1.67 -8.00
N ALA A 56 4.18 1.20 -7.29
CA ALA A 56 4.00 0.60 -5.97
C ALA A 56 3.78 1.68 -4.90
N THR A 57 2.76 1.49 -4.06
CA THR A 57 2.43 2.43 -2.95
C THR A 57 3.02 2.02 -1.60
N LEU A 58 3.52 0.78 -1.50
CA LEU A 58 4.11 0.23 -0.29
C LEU A 58 5.63 0.08 -0.41
N CYS A 59 6.33 0.26 0.71
CA CYS A 59 7.75 -0.04 0.77
C CYS A 59 7.96 -1.55 0.73
N ARG A 60 9.17 -1.98 0.37
CA ARG A 60 9.50 -3.41 0.23
C ARG A 60 9.27 -4.19 1.52
N GLU A 61 9.46 -3.57 2.68
CA GLU A 61 9.20 -4.19 3.99
C GLU A 61 7.71 -4.44 4.22
N CYS A 62 6.85 -3.46 3.93
CA CYS A 62 5.40 -3.57 4.09
C CYS A 62 4.76 -4.47 3.02
N GLU A 63 5.33 -4.54 1.82
CA GLU A 63 4.87 -5.49 0.79
C GLU A 63 5.24 -6.94 1.15
N LEU A 64 6.43 -7.15 1.71
CA LEU A 64 6.90 -8.49 2.11
C LEU A 64 6.31 -8.98 3.44
N ASN A 65 5.75 -8.08 4.25
CA ASN A 65 5.02 -8.41 5.49
C ASN A 65 3.59 -7.84 5.44
N PRO A 66 2.68 -8.50 4.70
CA PRO A 66 1.26 -8.12 4.72
C PRO A 66 0.56 -8.47 6.05
N SER A 67 1.24 -9.14 6.99
CA SER A 67 0.64 -9.60 8.25
C SER A 67 0.09 -8.49 9.15
N ASP A 68 0.50 -7.23 8.95
CA ASP A 68 -0.03 -6.05 9.66
C ASP A 68 -1.24 -5.40 8.94
N LEU A 69 -1.59 -5.84 7.73
CA LEU A 69 -2.74 -5.34 6.97
C LEU A 69 -3.98 -6.24 7.11
N ASN A 70 -3.88 -7.34 7.86
CA ASN A 70 -4.98 -8.29 8.06
C ASN A 70 -5.82 -8.05 9.32
N GLU A 71 -5.51 -7.05 10.16
CA GLU A 71 -6.28 -6.83 11.41
C GLU A 71 -7.57 -6.00 11.24
N LEU A 72 -7.93 -5.56 10.02
CA LEU A 72 -9.16 -4.78 9.80
C LEU A 72 -10.01 -5.21 8.60
N GLY A 73 -9.71 -6.36 7.98
CA GLY A 73 -10.33 -6.77 6.71
C GLY A 73 -11.00 -8.14 6.68
N GLU A 74 -10.71 -9.01 7.65
CA GLU A 74 -11.37 -10.31 7.75
C GLU A 74 -12.25 -10.28 9.01
N ALA A 75 -13.40 -9.62 8.89
CA ALA A 75 -14.59 -10.12 9.56
C ALA A 75 -14.88 -11.50 8.94
N GLU A 76 -14.09 -12.49 9.35
CA GLU A 76 -14.31 -13.89 9.07
C GLU A 76 -15.73 -14.15 9.54
N THR A 77 -16.59 -14.34 8.55
CA THR A 77 -18.00 -14.68 8.69
C THR A 77 -18.13 -15.77 9.74
N GLU A 78 -18.65 -15.36 10.90
CA GLU A 78 -19.73 -16.02 11.62
C GLU A 78 -19.89 -17.51 11.29
N VAL A 79 -18.95 -18.35 11.69
CA VAL A 79 -19.23 -19.77 11.93
C VAL A 79 -19.66 -19.91 13.39
N LEU A 80 -20.80 -19.30 13.71
CA LEU A 80 -21.61 -19.77 14.83
C LEU A 80 -22.38 -20.99 14.31
N GLU A 81 -21.76 -22.16 14.43
CA GLU A 81 -22.48 -23.44 14.33
C GLU A 81 -23.55 -23.47 15.42
N TYR A 82 -24.75 -23.05 15.03
CA TYR A 82 -25.97 -23.19 15.79
C TYR A 82 -26.45 -24.64 15.64
N GLU A 83 -25.84 -25.57 16.38
CA GLU A 83 -26.48 -26.85 16.67
C GLU A 83 -27.13 -26.79 18.06
N GLY A 84 -28.18 -25.97 18.13
CA GLY A 84 -29.18 -26.01 19.19
C GLY A 84 -30.39 -26.83 18.72
N GLU A 85 -30.80 -27.76 19.58
CA GLU A 85 -32.06 -28.54 19.59
C GLU A 85 -32.09 -29.85 18.78
N TYR A 86 -32.02 -31.00 19.48
CA TYR A 86 -33.18 -31.58 20.17
C TYR A 86 -32.83 -32.94 20.79
N GLU A 87 -32.93 -33.01 22.11
CA GLU A 87 -32.96 -34.26 22.88
C GLU A 87 -34.38 -34.86 22.75
N SER A 88 -34.56 -36.05 22.16
CA SER A 88 -35.71 -36.89 22.47
C SER A 88 -35.49 -38.38 22.21
N GLU A 89 -35.42 -39.11 23.33
CA GLU A 89 -36.13 -40.37 23.59
C GLU A 89 -35.68 -41.63 22.82
N GLU A 90 -34.69 -42.30 23.41
CA GLU A 90 -34.50 -43.75 23.36
C GLU A 90 -35.74 -44.45 23.98
N PHE A 91 -36.64 -44.96 23.15
CA PHE A 91 -37.64 -45.95 23.55
C PHE A 91 -37.65 -47.11 22.56
N MET A 92 -36.72 -48.05 22.72
CA MET A 92 -36.85 -49.42 22.20
C MET A 92 -36.03 -50.42 23.03
N VAL A 93 -36.60 -50.91 24.15
CA VAL A 93 -36.54 -52.33 24.55
C VAL A 93 -37.59 -52.66 25.61
#